data_AF-A0A831PPV5-F1
#
_entry.id   AF-A0A831PPV5-F1
#
_cell.length_a   1.000
_cell.length_b   1.000
_cell.length_c   1.000
_cell.angle_alpha   90.00
_cell.angle_beta   90.00
_cell.angle_gamma   90.00
#
_symmetry.space_group_name_H-M   'P 1'
#
loop_
_entity.id
_entity.type
_entity.pdbx_description
1 polymer ?
#
loop_
_entity_poly.entity_id
_entity_poly.type
_entity_poly.pdbx_seq_one_letter_code
_entity_poly.pdbx_strand_id
1 'polypeptide(L)'
;MNDKKIALILLGVFLAAYFVPFGSATVGNAVQEAFLMLQDYAREHVLLCLIPAFFIAGAIGVFISKDSVIKYLGPKANKILSYGVASCSGTVLAVCSCTVLPLFAGIYTRGAGIGPATAFLYSGPAINVLAIIMTGKVLGWQVGLARAVGAVLFAVVIGLLMQAFFGRECREEQDESGFAAGEGAKEDRPLWKTALHFAVMIGILVVINWGKSDPSLT
;
A
#
# COMPACT_ATOMS: atom_id res chain seq x y z
N MET A 1 7.51 -5.24 29.72
CA MET A 1 8.48 -6.11 29.03
C MET A 1 9.51 -6.54 30.07
N ASN A 2 9.75 -7.84 30.25
CA ASN A 2 10.43 -8.38 31.44
C ASN A 2 11.96 -8.25 31.33
N ASP A 3 12.66 -7.72 32.34
CA ASP A 3 14.11 -7.41 32.29
C ASP A 3 14.98 -8.60 31.88
N LYS A 4 14.58 -9.82 32.28
CA LYS A 4 15.26 -11.07 31.89
C LYS A 4 15.21 -11.33 30.38
N LYS A 5 14.13 -10.92 29.70
CA LYS A 5 14.02 -11.05 28.23
C LYS A 5 14.92 -10.04 27.53
N ILE A 6 15.03 -8.82 28.06
CA ILE A 6 15.92 -7.78 27.53
C ILE A 6 17.38 -8.23 27.65
N ALA A 7 17.77 -8.79 28.80
CA ALA A 7 19.10 -9.35 29.02
C ALA A 7 19.42 -10.54 28.07
N LEU A 8 18.46 -11.44 27.84
CA LEU A 8 18.61 -12.54 26.88
C LEU A 8 18.75 -12.07 25.44
N ILE A 9 17.99 -11.06 25.03
CA ILE A 9 18.09 -10.46 23.68
C ILE A 9 19.45 -9.79 23.50
N LEU A 10 19.91 -9.00 24.49
CA LEU A 10 21.23 -8.36 24.46
C LEU A 10 22.36 -9.39 24.38
N LEU A 11 22.31 -10.45 25.20
CA LEU A 11 23.30 -11.53 25.17
C LEU A 11 23.31 -12.26 23.82
N GLY A 12 22.13 -12.51 23.24
CA GLY A 12 21.98 -13.15 21.93
C GLY A 12 22.53 -12.29 20.79
N VAL A 13 22.23 -10.99 20.78
CA VAL A 13 22.78 -10.04 19.80
C VAL A 13 24.30 -9.92 19.95
N PHE A 14 24.81 -9.89 21.19
CA PHE A 14 26.24 -9.83 21.47
C PHE A 14 26.98 -11.10 21.02
N LEU A 15 26.43 -12.29 21.31
CA LEU A 15 26.97 -13.56 20.83
C LEU A 15 26.91 -13.67 19.32
N ALA A 16 25.82 -13.23 18.68
CA ALA A 16 25.72 -13.20 17.23
C ALA A 16 26.78 -12.27 16.62
N ALA A 17 26.96 -11.06 17.16
CA ALA A 17 27.99 -10.13 16.72
C ALA A 17 29.42 -10.66 16.96
N TYR A 18 29.64 -11.41 18.05
CA TYR A 18 30.93 -12.02 18.38
C TYR A 18 31.26 -13.21 17.48
N PHE A 19 30.26 -14.02 17.11
CA PHE A 19 30.45 -15.22 16.30
C PHE A 19 30.46 -14.95 14.79
N VAL A 20 30.00 -13.77 14.34
CA VAL A 20 30.10 -13.35 12.95
C VAL A 20 31.58 -13.10 12.62
N PRO A 21 32.21 -13.92 11.75
CA PRO A 21 33.62 -13.77 11.42
C PRO A 21 33.76 -12.62 10.41
N PHE A 22 33.73 -11.38 10.89
CA PHE A 22 33.96 -10.16 10.10
C PHE A 22 35.35 -10.13 9.43
N GLY A 23 36.28 -11.02 9.82
CA GLY A 23 37.55 -11.24 9.14
C GLY A 23 37.49 -12.11 7.88
N SER A 24 36.35 -12.75 7.59
CA SER A 24 36.18 -13.54 6.37
C SER A 24 35.64 -12.67 5.23
N ALA A 25 36.27 -12.75 4.06
CA ALA A 25 35.89 -11.98 2.87
C ALA A 25 34.41 -12.17 2.48
N THR A 26 33.85 -13.35 2.74
CA THR A 26 32.44 -13.68 2.46
C THR A 26 31.46 -12.84 3.28
N VAL A 27 31.75 -12.60 4.58
CA VAL A 27 30.88 -11.80 5.46
C VAL A 27 30.99 -10.32 5.11
N GLY A 28 32.21 -9.83 4.84
CA GLY A 28 32.41 -8.45 4.39
C GLY A 28 31.65 -8.15 3.09
N ASN A 29 31.79 -9.04 2.09
CA ASN A 29 31.09 -8.92 0.81
C ASN A 29 29.57 -9.01 0.97
N ALA A 30 29.05 -9.94 1.79
CA ALA A 30 27.61 -10.07 2.01
C ALA A 30 27.00 -8.82 2.67
N VAL A 31 27.70 -8.20 3.63
CA VAL A 31 27.24 -6.95 4.27
C VAL A 31 27.23 -5.80 3.28
N GLN A 32 28.26 -5.69 2.43
CA GLN A 32 28.33 -4.66 1.39
C GLN A 32 27.26 -4.87 0.31
N GLU A 33 27.04 -6.09 -0.17
CA GLU A 33 25.97 -6.40 -1.11
C GLU A 33 24.58 -6.13 -0.52
N ALA A 34 24.35 -6.47 0.74
CA ALA A 34 23.09 -6.15 1.41
C ALA A 34 22.84 -4.64 1.46
N PHE A 35 23.88 -3.84 1.74
CA PHE A 35 23.78 -2.38 1.71
C PHE A 35 23.57 -1.82 0.30
N LEU A 36 24.25 -2.37 -0.70
CA LEU A 36 24.07 -1.99 -2.10
C LEU A 36 22.65 -2.29 -2.59
N MET A 37 22.14 -3.51 -2.32
CA MET A 37 20.76 -3.91 -2.63
C MET A 37 19.73 -3.02 -1.93
N LEU A 38 19.97 -2.66 -0.66
CA LEU A 38 19.10 -1.74 0.08
C LEU A 38 19.10 -0.34 -0.57
N GLN A 39 20.27 0.15 -0.96
CA GLN A 39 20.43 1.45 -1.60
C GLN A 39 19.77 1.48 -2.98
N ASP A 40 19.94 0.44 -3.79
CA ASP A 40 19.30 0.32 -5.10
C ASP A 40 17.77 0.22 -4.95
N TYR A 41 17.27 -0.57 -4.00
CA TYR A 41 15.84 -0.62 -3.71
C TYR A 41 15.28 0.74 -3.25
N ALA A 42 16.00 1.47 -2.40
CA ALA A 42 15.61 2.79 -1.94
C ALA A 42 15.63 3.83 -3.08
N ARG A 43 16.65 3.78 -3.94
CA ARG A 43 16.81 4.72 -5.06
C ARG A 43 15.78 4.48 -6.16
N GLU A 44 15.57 3.23 -6.55
CA GLU A 44 14.74 2.92 -7.70
C GLU A 44 13.29 2.70 -7.31
N HIS A 45 13.02 1.93 -6.26
CA HIS A 45 11.66 1.53 -5.90
C HIS A 45 10.97 2.55 -4.98
N VAL A 46 11.68 3.09 -3.99
CA VAL A 46 11.07 4.03 -3.02
C VAL A 46 10.90 5.41 -3.64
N LEU A 47 11.94 5.99 -4.23
CA LEU A 47 11.84 7.34 -4.80
C LEU A 47 10.90 7.40 -6.02
N LEU A 48 10.98 6.44 -6.95
CA LEU A 48 10.23 6.52 -8.20
C LEU A 48 8.80 5.96 -8.13
N CYS A 49 8.50 5.03 -7.23
CA CYS A 49 7.15 4.46 -7.13
C CYS A 49 6.40 4.97 -5.90
N LEU A 50 7.03 4.94 -4.72
CA LEU A 50 6.36 5.24 -3.46
C LEU A 50 5.95 6.71 -3.36
N ILE A 51 6.87 7.64 -3.65
CA ILE A 51 6.61 9.09 -3.57
C ILE A 51 5.45 9.53 -4.50
N PRO A 52 5.48 9.23 -5.82
CA PRO A 52 4.36 9.61 -6.68
C PRO A 52 3.07 8.86 -6.33
N ALA A 53 3.13 7.59 -5.91
CA ALA A 53 1.93 6.86 -5.49
C ALA A 53 1.28 7.47 -4.24
N PHE A 54 2.06 7.86 -3.22
CA PHE A 54 1.54 8.58 -2.05
C PHE A 54 0.96 9.93 -2.43
N PHE A 55 1.59 10.63 -3.37
CA PHE A 55 1.10 11.90 -3.83
C PHE A 55 -0.23 11.78 -4.59
N ILE A 56 -0.34 10.80 -5.50
CA ILE A 56 -1.58 10.47 -6.21
C ILE A 56 -2.65 9.99 -5.22
N ALA A 57 -2.30 9.18 -4.22
CA ALA A 57 -3.24 8.75 -3.18
C ALA A 57 -3.76 9.94 -2.36
N GLY A 58 -2.89 10.89 -2.00
CA GLY A 58 -3.29 12.16 -1.40
C GLY A 58 -4.19 12.98 -2.33
N ALA A 59 -3.89 13.00 -3.62
CA ALA A 59 -4.68 13.67 -4.66
C ALA A 59 -6.10 13.13 -4.75
N ILE A 60 -6.21 11.81 -4.92
CA ILE A 60 -7.47 11.09 -4.95
C ILE A 60 -8.19 11.29 -3.63
N GLY A 61 -7.49 11.32 -2.49
CA GLY A 61 -8.08 11.60 -1.18
C GLY A 61 -8.74 12.99 -1.08
N VAL A 62 -8.24 14.00 -1.80
CA VAL A 62 -8.83 15.34 -1.87
C VAL A 62 -9.95 15.42 -2.92
N PHE A 63 -9.78 14.74 -4.05
CA PHE A 63 -10.75 14.74 -5.14
C PHE A 63 -11.95 13.80 -4.91
N ILE A 64 -11.78 12.75 -4.11
CA ILE A 64 -12.83 11.79 -3.79
C ILE A 64 -13.56 12.24 -2.51
N SER A 65 -14.80 12.71 -2.70
CA SER A 65 -15.65 13.13 -1.59
C SER A 65 -15.97 11.94 -0.67
N LYS A 66 -15.97 12.16 0.66
CA LYS A 66 -16.38 11.16 1.67
C LYS A 66 -17.73 10.53 1.29
N ASP A 67 -18.67 11.33 0.77
CA ASP A 67 -19.97 10.87 0.27
C ASP A 67 -19.88 9.81 -0.83
N SER A 68 -18.94 9.92 -1.76
CA SER A 68 -18.74 8.92 -2.83
C SER A 68 -18.19 7.62 -2.27
N VAL A 69 -17.24 7.71 -1.32
CA VAL A 69 -16.66 6.53 -0.66
C VAL A 69 -17.71 5.81 0.19
N ILE A 70 -18.54 6.53 0.95
CA ILE A 70 -19.61 5.95 1.76
C ILE A 70 -20.72 5.37 0.86
N LYS A 71 -21.03 6.00 -0.27
CA LYS A 71 -22.06 5.50 -1.21
C LYS A 71 -21.67 4.18 -1.88
N TYR A 72 -20.41 4.02 -2.28
CA TYR A 72 -19.94 2.83 -3.01
C TYR A 72 -19.23 1.78 -2.14
N LEU A 73 -18.48 2.20 -1.11
CA LEU A 73 -17.72 1.33 -0.21
C LEU A 73 -18.21 1.36 1.24
N GLY A 74 -19.27 2.11 1.56
CA GLY A 74 -19.75 2.24 2.93
C GLY A 74 -20.38 0.95 3.51
N PRO A 75 -20.51 0.86 4.85
CA PRO A 75 -21.06 -0.33 5.53
C PRO A 75 -22.51 -0.67 5.15
N LYS A 76 -23.27 0.32 4.66
CA LYS A 76 -24.67 0.18 4.22
C LYS A 76 -24.80 -0.02 2.70
N ALA A 77 -23.70 0.04 1.94
CA ALA A 77 -23.72 -0.15 0.50
C ALA A 77 -23.98 -1.62 0.13
N ASN A 78 -24.54 -1.85 -1.06
CA ASN A 78 -24.84 -3.20 -1.55
C ASN A 78 -23.56 -4.05 -1.59
N LYS A 79 -23.54 -5.18 -0.86
CA LYS A 79 -22.35 -6.04 -0.71
C LYS A 79 -21.75 -6.48 -2.05
N ILE A 80 -22.57 -6.71 -3.07
CA ILE A 80 -22.05 -7.12 -4.38
C ILE A 80 -21.35 -5.94 -5.10
N LEU A 81 -21.91 -4.74 -5.00
CA LEU A 81 -21.34 -3.54 -5.64
C LEU A 81 -20.07 -3.07 -4.94
N SER A 82 -20.05 -3.05 -3.60
CA SER A 82 -18.89 -2.54 -2.85
C SER A 82 -17.66 -3.43 -3.02
N TYR A 83 -17.84 -4.75 -3.05
CA TYR A 83 -16.75 -5.70 -3.27
C TYR A 83 -16.29 -5.71 -4.73
N GLY A 84 -17.21 -5.59 -5.69
CA GLY A 84 -16.88 -5.45 -7.10
C GLY A 84 -16.06 -4.18 -7.39
N VAL A 85 -16.50 -3.03 -6.86
CA VAL A 85 -15.79 -1.74 -7.00
C VAL A 85 -14.45 -1.78 -6.27
N ALA A 86 -14.37 -2.38 -5.08
CA ALA A 86 -13.11 -2.56 -4.35
C ALA A 86 -12.12 -3.42 -5.14
N SER A 87 -12.55 -4.58 -5.65
CA SER A 87 -11.67 -5.47 -6.41
C SER A 87 -11.24 -4.88 -7.76
N CYS A 88 -12.15 -4.19 -8.45
CA CYS A 88 -11.86 -3.57 -9.74
C CYS A 88 -10.94 -2.35 -9.58
N SER A 89 -11.17 -1.51 -8.57
CA SER A 89 -10.30 -0.35 -8.31
C SER A 89 -8.89 -0.78 -7.87
N GLY A 90 -8.76 -1.86 -7.08
CA GLY A 90 -7.44 -2.42 -6.74
C GLY A 90 -6.68 -2.95 -7.96
N THR A 91 -7.40 -3.54 -8.92
CA THR A 91 -6.83 -4.03 -10.18
C THR A 91 -6.32 -2.88 -11.06
N VAL A 92 -7.10 -1.79 -11.18
CA VAL A 92 -6.73 -0.62 -12.00
C VAL A 92 -5.56 0.15 -11.40
N LEU A 93 -5.51 0.25 -10.07
CA LEU A 93 -4.48 1.03 -9.37
C LEU A 93 -3.13 0.30 -9.26
N ALA A 94 -3.07 -1.01 -9.53
CA ALA A 94 -1.86 -1.83 -9.53
C ALA A 94 -0.86 -1.46 -8.40
N VAL A 95 -1.38 -1.37 -7.17
CA VAL A 95 -0.64 -0.87 -6.01
C VAL A 95 0.20 -1.97 -5.38
N CYS A 96 1.45 -1.62 -5.04
CA CYS A 96 2.35 -2.49 -4.30
C CYS A 96 1.97 -2.56 -2.81
N SER A 97 2.52 -3.55 -2.10
CA SER A 97 2.29 -3.72 -0.66
C SER A 97 2.65 -2.48 0.17
N CYS A 98 3.60 -1.66 -0.31
CA CYS A 98 4.04 -0.44 0.36
C CYS A 98 3.01 0.72 0.27
N THR A 99 2.16 0.73 -0.76
CA THR A 99 1.22 1.82 -1.05
C THR A 99 -0.23 1.44 -0.75
N VAL A 100 -0.53 0.15 -0.62
CA VAL A 100 -1.88 -0.33 -0.33
C VAL A 100 -2.32 -0.08 1.11
N LEU A 101 -1.40 -0.16 2.09
CA LEU A 101 -1.67 0.15 3.51
C LEU A 101 -2.10 1.61 3.74
N PRO A 102 -1.36 2.64 3.29
CA PRO A 102 -1.76 4.02 3.47
C PRO A 102 -3.03 4.37 2.69
N LEU A 103 -3.22 3.76 1.52
CA LEU A 103 -4.44 3.93 0.74
C LEU A 103 -5.65 3.33 1.45
N PHE A 104 -5.50 2.14 2.04
CA PHE A 104 -6.47 1.51 2.92
C PHE A 104 -6.82 2.41 4.11
N ALA A 105 -5.82 2.92 4.84
CA ALA A 105 -6.05 3.84 5.95
C ALA A 105 -6.78 5.12 5.49
N GLY A 106 -6.44 5.64 4.32
CA GLY A 106 -7.07 6.82 3.73
C GLY A 106 -8.54 6.62 3.34
N ILE A 107 -8.93 5.47 2.79
CA ILE A 107 -10.33 5.17 2.47
C ILE A 107 -11.13 4.77 3.71
N TYR A 108 -10.48 4.08 4.67
CA TYR A 108 -11.11 3.63 5.91
C TYR A 108 -11.47 4.79 6.84
N THR A 109 -10.56 5.75 7.02
CA THR A 109 -10.80 7.00 7.78
C THR A 109 -11.86 7.91 7.14
N ARG A 110 -12.19 7.69 5.86
CA ARG A 110 -13.26 8.38 5.14
C ARG A 110 -14.64 7.70 5.27
N GLY A 111 -14.73 6.57 5.98
CA GLY A 111 -15.99 5.87 6.26
C GLY A 111 -16.28 4.67 5.36
N ALA A 112 -15.27 4.11 4.68
CA ALA A 112 -15.41 2.82 4.00
C ALA A 112 -15.60 1.68 5.02
N GLY A 113 -16.46 0.70 4.72
CA GLY A 113 -16.65 -0.46 5.59
C GLY A 113 -15.39 -1.34 5.67
N ILE A 114 -15.15 -1.98 6.81
CA ILE A 114 -13.96 -2.82 7.04
C ILE A 114 -13.84 -3.96 6.01
N GLY A 115 -14.97 -4.57 5.60
CA GLY A 115 -15.00 -5.62 4.58
C GLY A 115 -14.52 -5.17 3.19
N PRO A 116 -15.18 -4.19 2.53
CA PRO A 116 -14.74 -3.72 1.22
C PRO A 116 -13.36 -3.06 1.27
N ALA A 117 -12.97 -2.42 2.38
CA ALA A 117 -11.62 -1.87 2.52
C ALA A 117 -10.54 -2.97 2.59
N THR A 118 -10.80 -4.07 3.32
CA THR A 118 -9.87 -5.21 3.38
C THR A 118 -9.82 -6.00 2.07
N ALA A 119 -10.96 -6.13 1.38
CA ALA A 119 -10.99 -6.70 0.03
C ALA A 119 -10.15 -5.86 -0.96
N PHE A 120 -10.27 -4.52 -0.90
CA PHE A 120 -9.41 -3.61 -1.67
C PHE A 120 -7.92 -3.83 -1.33
N LEU A 121 -7.59 -3.85 -0.04
CA LEU A 121 -6.22 -4.03 0.45
C LEU A 121 -5.59 -5.34 -0.02
N TYR A 122 -6.36 -6.41 -0.06
CA TYR A 122 -5.89 -7.70 -0.58
C TYR A 122 -5.78 -7.70 -2.11
N SER A 123 -6.78 -7.12 -2.80
CA SER A 123 -6.87 -7.15 -4.25
C SER A 123 -5.74 -6.38 -4.96
N GLY A 124 -5.23 -5.30 -4.37
CA GLY A 124 -4.17 -4.46 -4.95
C GLY A 124 -2.93 -5.25 -5.38
N PRO A 125 -2.23 -5.93 -4.45
CA PRO A 125 -1.07 -6.75 -4.80
C PRO A 125 -1.45 -8.09 -5.47
N ALA A 126 -2.66 -8.61 -5.24
CA ALA A 126 -3.07 -9.92 -5.74
C ALA A 126 -3.45 -9.91 -7.23
N ILE A 127 -4.12 -8.85 -7.72
CA ILE A 127 -4.64 -8.73 -9.10
C ILE A 127 -3.77 -7.77 -9.93
N ASN A 128 -2.46 -7.86 -9.76
CA ASN A 128 -1.53 -7.07 -10.57
C ASN A 128 -1.50 -7.60 -12.02
N VAL A 129 -2.00 -6.80 -12.98
CA VAL A 129 -2.05 -7.14 -14.41
C VAL A 129 -0.66 -7.49 -14.95
N LEU A 130 0.38 -6.76 -14.55
CA LEU A 130 1.76 -7.01 -14.95
C LEU A 130 2.25 -8.38 -14.46
N ALA A 131 1.91 -8.72 -13.21
CA ALA A 131 2.23 -10.03 -12.64
C ALA A 131 1.45 -11.16 -13.32
N ILE A 132 0.18 -10.95 -13.67
CA ILE A 132 -0.65 -11.93 -14.38
C ILE A 132 -0.10 -12.18 -15.79
N ILE A 133 0.29 -11.13 -16.51
CA ILE A 133 0.88 -11.25 -17.86
C ILE A 133 2.22 -11.98 -17.79
N MET A 134 3.11 -11.60 -16.86
CA MET A 134 4.39 -12.30 -16.69
C MET A 134 4.19 -13.77 -16.32
N THR A 135 3.29 -14.05 -15.37
CA THR A 135 2.95 -15.43 -14.98
C THR A 135 2.38 -16.21 -16.16
N GLY A 136 1.50 -15.59 -16.95
CA GLY A 136 0.92 -16.21 -18.14
C GLY A 136 1.94 -16.53 -19.22
N LYS A 137 2.98 -15.70 -19.39
CA LYS A 137 4.07 -15.95 -20.35
C LYS A 137 5.04 -17.04 -19.87
N VAL A 138 5.29 -17.14 -18.56
CA VAL A 138 6.28 -18.07 -17.99
C VAL A 138 5.67 -19.45 -17.67
N LEU A 139 4.51 -19.48 -17.01
CA LEU A 139 3.85 -20.70 -16.54
C LEU A 139 2.66 -21.13 -17.42
N GLY A 140 2.31 -20.34 -18.43
CA GLY A 140 1.17 -20.59 -19.32
C GLY A 140 -0.11 -19.85 -18.92
N TRP A 141 -0.97 -19.59 -19.91
CA TRP A 141 -2.18 -18.77 -19.76
C TRP A 141 -3.17 -19.30 -18.71
N GLN A 142 -3.26 -20.63 -18.57
CA GLN A 142 -4.16 -21.29 -17.62
C GLN A 142 -3.84 -20.90 -16.17
N VAL A 143 -2.55 -20.82 -15.81
CA VAL A 143 -2.11 -20.47 -14.45
C VAL A 143 -2.32 -18.98 -14.19
N GLY A 144 -2.07 -18.13 -15.19
CA GLY A 144 -2.35 -16.68 -15.11
C GLY A 144 -3.82 -16.40 -14.86
N LEU A 145 -4.72 -17.08 -15.58
CA LEU A 145 -6.16 -16.93 -15.40
C LEU A 145 -6.64 -17.50 -14.05
N ALA A 146 -6.13 -18.67 -13.65
CA ALA A 146 -6.43 -19.26 -12.34
C ALA A 146 -5.99 -18.34 -11.19
N ARG A 147 -4.83 -17.67 -11.33
CA ARG A 147 -4.35 -16.68 -10.36
C ARG A 147 -5.30 -15.47 -10.29
N ALA A 148 -5.75 -14.94 -11.42
CA ALA A 148 -6.65 -13.79 -11.45
C ALA A 148 -8.00 -14.11 -10.78
N VAL A 149 -8.61 -15.23 -11.18
CA VAL A 149 -9.90 -15.67 -10.62
C VAL A 149 -9.77 -16.02 -9.14
N GLY A 150 -8.69 -16.71 -8.76
CA GLY A 150 -8.38 -17.03 -7.37
C GLY A 150 -8.22 -15.77 -6.52
N ALA A 151 -7.45 -14.79 -7.00
CA ALA A 151 -7.24 -13.53 -6.29
C ALA A 151 -8.55 -12.78 -6.03
N VAL A 152 -9.45 -12.70 -7.01
CA VAL A 152 -10.77 -12.06 -6.85
C VAL A 152 -11.63 -12.84 -5.84
N LEU A 153 -11.70 -14.16 -5.96
CA LEU A 153 -12.46 -15.01 -5.03
C LEU A 153 -11.95 -14.87 -3.60
N PHE A 154 -10.63 -14.98 -3.39
CA PHE A 154 -10.02 -14.81 -2.08
C PHE A 154 -10.23 -13.41 -1.52
N ALA A 155 -10.11 -12.36 -2.33
CA ALA A 155 -10.36 -10.98 -1.88
C ALA A 155 -11.79 -10.82 -1.34
N VAL A 156 -12.78 -11.38 -2.05
CA VAL A 156 -14.19 -11.31 -1.64
C VAL A 156 -14.46 -12.13 -0.39
N VAL A 157 -13.93 -13.36 -0.32
CA VAL A 157 -14.09 -14.24 0.85
C VAL A 157 -13.45 -13.63 2.09
N ILE A 158 -12.22 -13.13 1.98
CA ILE A 158 -11.50 -12.50 3.10
C ILE A 158 -12.24 -11.24 3.57
N GLY A 159 -12.67 -10.37 2.66
CA GLY A 159 -13.42 -9.17 3.04
C GLY A 159 -14.76 -9.50 3.71
N LEU A 160 -15.48 -10.54 3.23
CA LEU A 160 -16.74 -10.99 3.83
C LEU A 160 -16.53 -11.57 5.23
N LEU A 161 -15.50 -12.39 5.40
CA LEU A 161 -15.11 -12.92 6.71
C LEU A 161 -14.75 -11.79 7.67
N MET A 162 -13.98 -10.80 7.21
CA MET A 162 -13.58 -9.67 8.04
C MET A 162 -14.77 -8.79 8.43
N GLN A 163 -15.72 -8.58 7.51
CA GLN A 163 -16.99 -7.91 7.80
C GLN A 163 -17.83 -8.69 8.81
N ALA A 164 -17.81 -10.02 8.77
CA ALA A 164 -18.60 -10.86 9.68
C ALA A 164 -18.03 -10.89 11.10
N PHE A 165 -16.70 -10.93 11.24
CA PHE A 165 -16.02 -10.95 12.54
C PHE A 165 -15.90 -9.55 13.16
N PHE A 166 -15.36 -8.57 12.43
CA PHE A 166 -15.01 -7.24 12.94
C PHE A 166 -16.01 -6.13 12.58
N GLY A 167 -17.07 -6.45 11.83
CA GLY A 167 -18.00 -5.44 11.31
C GLY A 167 -18.84 -4.71 12.37
N ARG A 168 -18.88 -5.19 13.63
CA ARG A 168 -19.57 -4.51 14.73
C ARG A 168 -18.63 -3.58 15.50
N GLU A 169 -17.44 -4.06 15.84
CA GLU A 169 -16.42 -3.31 16.60
C GLU A 169 -15.91 -2.11 15.78
N CYS A 170 -15.54 -2.34 14.52
CA CYS A 170 -15.05 -1.27 13.64
C CYS A 170 -16.13 -0.25 13.23
N ARG A 171 -17.42 -0.62 13.30
CA ARG A 171 -18.55 0.29 13.02
C ARG A 171 -18.72 1.30 14.16
N GLU A 172 -18.60 0.84 15.40
CA GLU A 172 -18.66 1.68 16.59
C GLU A 172 -17.44 2.62 16.65
N GLU A 173 -16.25 2.11 16.35
CA GLU A 173 -15.04 2.94 16.24
C GLU A 173 -15.16 4.00 15.13
N GLN A 174 -15.81 3.70 14.00
CA GLN A 174 -16.03 4.67 12.91
C GLN A 174 -17.06 5.76 13.25
N ASP A 175 -18.09 5.43 14.04
CA ASP A 175 -19.07 6.41 14.51
C ASP A 175 -18.47 7.32 15.59
N GLU A 176 -17.57 6.82 16.46
CA GLU A 176 -16.83 7.64 17.43
C GLU A 176 -15.68 8.45 16.80
N SER A 177 -14.86 7.84 15.95
CA SER A 177 -13.77 8.52 15.24
C SER A 177 -14.27 9.45 14.12
N GLY A 178 -15.51 9.30 13.68
CA GLY A 178 -16.21 10.23 12.80
C GLY A 178 -16.37 11.64 13.39
N PHE A 179 -16.34 11.77 14.72
CA PHE A 179 -16.35 13.06 15.41
C PHE A 179 -14.95 13.67 15.59
N ALA A 180 -13.89 12.85 15.61
CA ALA A 180 -12.50 13.31 15.69
C ALA A 180 -11.84 13.56 14.32
N ALA A 181 -12.33 12.93 13.24
CA ALA A 181 -11.89 13.15 11.86
C ALA A 181 -12.71 14.24 11.13
N GLY A 182 -13.26 15.17 11.91
CA GLY A 182 -14.05 16.34 11.49
C GLY A 182 -13.24 17.52 10.96
N GLU A 183 -11.93 17.42 10.84
CA GLU A 183 -11.06 18.47 10.26
C GLU A 183 -10.47 18.11 8.89
N GLY A 184 -11.13 17.21 8.15
CA GLY A 184 -11.08 17.27 6.69
C GLY A 184 -12.11 18.28 6.22
N ALA A 185 -11.93 19.54 6.60
CA ALA A 185 -12.82 20.64 6.27
C ALA A 185 -13.21 20.56 4.79
N LYS A 186 -14.51 20.70 4.51
CA LYS A 186 -14.97 21.25 3.23
C LYS A 186 -14.31 22.61 3.09
N GLU A 187 -13.09 22.62 2.58
CA GLU A 187 -12.42 23.84 2.26
C GLU A 187 -12.76 24.06 0.80
N ASP A 188 -13.65 25.03 0.55
CA ASP A 188 -13.95 25.65 -0.74
C ASP A 188 -12.68 26.26 -1.34
N ARG A 189 -11.64 25.43 -1.54
CA ARG A 189 -10.43 25.84 -2.22
C ARG A 189 -10.76 25.83 -3.71
N PRO A 190 -10.68 26.97 -4.40
CA PRO A 190 -10.97 27.02 -5.83
C PRO A 190 -10.09 26.00 -6.54
N LEU A 191 -10.68 25.24 -7.48
CA LEU A 191 -10.04 24.13 -8.21
C LEU A 191 -8.65 24.48 -8.74
N TRP A 192 -8.41 25.76 -9.06
CA TRP A 192 -7.11 26.27 -9.49
C TRP A 192 -6.01 26.20 -8.43
N LYS A 193 -6.30 26.47 -7.14
CA LYS A 193 -5.29 26.39 -6.05
C LYS A 193 -4.88 24.94 -5.80
N THR A 194 -5.84 24.03 -5.90
CA THR A 194 -5.64 22.58 -5.81
C THR A 194 -4.83 22.08 -7.02
N ALA A 195 -5.21 22.47 -8.24
CA ALA A 195 -4.48 22.17 -9.46
C ALA A 195 -3.05 22.73 -9.46
N LEU A 196 -2.84 23.93 -8.91
CA LEU A 196 -1.52 24.54 -8.77
C LEU A 196 -0.64 23.79 -7.76
N HIS A 197 -1.19 23.34 -6.63
CA HIS A 197 -0.46 22.46 -5.70
C HIS A 197 -0.09 21.12 -6.36
N PHE A 198 -1.02 20.52 -7.11
CA PHE A 198 -0.75 19.32 -7.90
C PHE A 198 0.35 19.56 -8.94
N ALA A 199 0.30 20.66 -9.68
CA ALA A 199 1.30 21.02 -10.67
C ALA A 199 2.68 21.28 -10.04
N VAL A 200 2.73 21.92 -8.86
CA VAL A 200 3.98 22.16 -8.13
C VAL A 200 4.60 20.85 -7.64
N MET A 201 3.81 19.95 -7.04
CA MET A 201 4.34 18.67 -6.56
C MET A 201 4.68 17.69 -7.69
N ILE A 202 3.90 17.67 -8.78
CA ILE A 202 4.25 16.93 -10.00
C ILE A 202 5.51 17.54 -10.61
N GLY A 203 5.65 18.86 -10.64
CA GLY A 203 6.83 19.57 -11.13
C GLY A 203 8.09 19.23 -10.32
N ILE A 204 8.00 19.20 -8.99
CA ILE A 204 9.10 18.77 -8.11
C ILE A 204 9.49 17.31 -8.42
N LEU A 205 8.50 16.42 -8.60
CA LEU A 205 8.74 15.02 -8.96
C LEU A 205 9.40 14.86 -10.32
N VAL A 206 8.95 15.62 -11.32
CA VAL A 206 9.54 15.63 -12.67
C VAL A 206 10.97 16.16 -12.61
N VAL A 207 11.24 17.22 -11.85
CA VAL A 207 12.58 17.80 -11.68
C VAL A 207 13.52 16.85 -10.94
N ILE A 208 13.04 16.14 -9.91
CA ILE A 208 13.82 15.12 -9.20
C ILE A 208 14.13 13.94 -10.13
N ASN A 209 13.17 13.52 -10.96
CA ASN A 209 13.38 12.43 -11.92
C ASN A 209 14.29 12.85 -13.10
N TRP A 210 14.27 14.13 -13.50
CA TRP A 210 15.17 14.69 -14.50
C TRP A 210 16.58 15.00 -13.96
N GLY A 211 16.76 14.89 -12.64
CA GLY A 211 18.03 15.05 -11.93
C GLY A 211 18.97 13.88 -12.13
N LYS A 212 19.42 13.69 -13.37
CA LYS A 212 20.61 12.95 -13.80
C LYS A 212 20.68 11.47 -13.40
N SER A 213 20.30 10.61 -14.34
CA SER A 213 20.85 9.25 -14.47
C SER A 213 22.27 9.38 -15.01
N ASP A 214 23.31 9.22 -14.18
CA ASP A 214 24.68 9.13 -14.70
C ASP A 214 24.82 7.81 -15.49
N PRO A 215 25.17 7.82 -16.79
CA PRO A 215 25.22 6.61 -17.62
C PRO A 215 26.44 5.70 -17.40
N SER A 216 27.14 5.80 -16.26
CA SER A 216 28.46 5.16 -16.07
C SER A 216 28.48 3.90 -15.20
N LEU A 217 27.33 3.31 -14.85
CA LEU A 217 27.23 2.03 -14.13
C LEU A 217 26.28 1.03 -14.81
N THR A 218 26.54 0.70 -16.08
CA THR A 218 26.14 -0.57 -16.71
C THR A 218 27.36 -1.28 -17.24
#